data_AF-A0A1G5JDP3-F1
#
_entry.id   AF-A0A1G5JDP3-F1
#
_cell.length_a   1.000
_cell.length_b   1.000
_cell.length_c   1.000
_cell.angle_alpha   90.00
_cell.angle_beta   90.00
_cell.angle_gamma   90.00
#
_symmetry.space_group_name_H-M   'P 1'
#
loop_
_entity.id
_entity.type
_entity.pdbx_description
1 polymer ?
#
loop_
_entity_poly.entity_id
_entity_poly.type
_entity_poly.pdbx_seq_one_letter_code
_entity_poly.pdbx_strand_id
1 'polypeptide(L)'
;MTHALTKPALLACLLGLAACAQPAPPPPVIDPYAQTGAGAVYQGNLPGGVLGAEATAQYFRGQVGDTVLFAAEQTALTPEARSILTRQAQWLNQHANFTAVVQGHAEETGTREYNLALGARRASAVQEYLVAQGVAPGRIRTLSFGKERPAETCSDESCYARNRRAVTVVSDSGAGL
;
A
#
# COMPACT_ATOMS: atom_id res chain seq x y z
N MET A 1 48.79 -16.42 76.16
CA MET A 1 49.22 -15.08 75.73
C MET A 1 49.66 -15.19 74.27
N THR A 2 49.26 -14.20 73.47
CA THR A 2 49.85 -13.77 72.18
C THR A 2 49.76 -14.68 70.95
N HIS A 3 48.96 -14.20 69.97
CA HIS A 3 49.15 -14.13 68.50
C HIS A 3 49.61 -15.42 67.75
N ALA A 4 49.14 -15.76 66.54
CA ALA A 4 48.95 -14.88 65.39
C ALA A 4 48.31 -15.61 64.17
N LEU A 5 47.70 -14.80 63.30
CA LEU A 5 47.83 -14.79 61.82
C LEU A 5 47.31 -15.96 60.94
N THR A 6 46.20 -15.64 60.25
CA THR A 6 46.00 -15.64 58.78
C THR A 6 46.49 -16.80 57.90
N LYS A 7 45.57 -17.34 57.07
CA LYS A 7 45.43 -16.98 55.64
C LYS A 7 44.15 -17.60 55.03
N PRO A 8 43.44 -16.87 54.15
CA PRO A 8 42.21 -17.31 53.52
C PRO A 8 42.51 -18.18 52.29
N ALA A 9 41.78 -19.30 52.13
CA ALA A 9 41.75 -20.03 50.87
C ALA A 9 40.43 -19.72 50.17
N LEU A 10 40.53 -18.99 49.06
CA LEU A 10 39.46 -18.78 48.09
C LEU A 10 38.88 -20.14 47.66
N LEU A 11 37.55 -20.27 47.70
CA LEU A 11 36.84 -21.22 46.86
C LEU A 11 35.86 -20.43 46.00
N ALA A 12 36.25 -20.23 44.74
CA ALA A 12 35.45 -19.54 43.74
C ALA A 12 34.35 -20.49 43.22
N CYS A 13 33.10 -20.23 43.58
CA CYS A 13 31.94 -20.84 42.92
C CYS A 13 31.65 -20.11 41.61
N LEU A 14 32.16 -20.66 40.50
CA LEU A 14 31.78 -20.28 39.14
C LEU A 14 30.36 -20.80 38.85
N LEU A 15 29.36 -19.96 39.10
CA LEU A 15 27.99 -20.17 38.61
C LEU A 15 27.94 -19.79 37.13
N GLY A 16 27.78 -20.80 36.27
CA GLY A 16 27.62 -20.62 34.83
C GLY A 16 26.32 -19.86 34.52
N LEU A 17 26.47 -18.66 33.97
CA LEU A 17 25.39 -17.93 33.32
C LEU A 17 25.08 -18.62 31.98
N ALA A 18 24.00 -19.39 31.93
CA ALA A 18 23.38 -19.78 30.68
C ALA A 18 22.78 -18.52 30.03
N ALA A 19 23.57 -17.85 29.19
CA ALA A 19 23.08 -16.78 28.34
C ALA A 19 22.26 -17.41 27.21
N CYS A 20 20.94 -17.29 27.29
CA CYS A 20 20.06 -17.56 26.16
C CYS A 20 20.44 -16.60 25.03
N ALA A 21 21.11 -17.09 24.00
CA ALA A 21 21.34 -16.34 22.78
C ALA A 21 19.98 -16.13 22.09
N GLN A 22 19.39 -14.94 22.27
CA GLN A 22 18.26 -14.53 21.44
C GLN A 22 18.77 -14.31 20.00
N PRO A 23 18.05 -14.84 18.98
CA PRO A 23 18.33 -14.51 17.60
C PRO A 23 18.31 -13.00 17.41
N ALA A 24 19.25 -12.48 16.62
CA ALA A 24 19.29 -11.05 16.32
C ALA A 24 17.92 -10.60 15.77
N PRO A 25 17.40 -9.45 16.23
CA PRO A 25 16.17 -8.91 15.66
C PRO A 25 16.36 -8.75 14.15
N PRO A 26 15.32 -9.05 13.34
CA PRO A 26 15.40 -8.84 11.91
C PRO A 26 15.76 -7.38 11.64
N PRO A 27 16.54 -7.09 10.57
CA PRO A 27 16.83 -5.72 10.20
C PRO A 27 15.51 -4.95 10.02
N PRO A 28 15.46 -3.68 10.44
CA PRO A 28 14.26 -2.87 10.23
C PRO A 28 13.92 -2.89 8.74
N VAL A 29 12.70 -3.32 8.41
CA VAL A 29 12.17 -3.19 7.06
C VAL A 29 11.92 -1.71 6.86
N ILE A 30 12.87 -1.04 6.21
CA ILE A 30 12.72 0.34 5.77
C ILE A 30 11.76 0.29 4.58
N ASP A 31 10.47 0.54 4.84
CA ASP A 31 9.51 0.82 3.80
C ASP A 31 9.84 2.23 3.26
N PRO A 32 10.30 2.36 1.99
CA PRO A 32 10.61 3.67 1.42
C PRO A 32 9.39 4.60 1.30
N TYR A 33 8.18 4.10 1.60
CA TYR A 33 6.93 4.86 1.60
C TYR A 33 6.35 5.11 3.01
N ALA A 34 6.96 4.58 4.09
CA ALA A 34 6.46 4.79 5.46
C ALA A 34 6.67 6.23 5.98
N GLN A 35 7.51 7.04 5.33
CA GLN A 35 7.72 8.45 5.67
C GLN A 35 6.90 9.44 4.84
N THR A 36 6.13 9.01 3.83
CA THR A 36 5.22 9.90 3.10
C THR A 36 3.91 10.18 3.85
N GLY A 37 4.00 10.21 5.19
CA GLY A 37 2.96 10.63 6.12
C GLY A 37 3.02 12.13 6.39
N ALA A 38 2.95 12.93 5.34
CA ALA A 38 2.54 14.34 5.34
C ALA A 38 2.30 14.70 3.88
N GLY A 39 1.15 15.26 3.55
CA GLY A 39 0.86 15.71 2.20
C GLY A 39 2.00 16.59 1.70
N ALA A 40 2.71 16.11 0.67
CA ALA A 40 3.67 16.92 -0.05
C ALA A 40 2.89 18.00 -0.79
N VAL A 41 2.67 19.13 -0.12
CA VAL A 41 2.24 20.37 -0.78
C VAL A 41 3.47 20.83 -1.57
N TYR A 42 3.44 20.62 -2.88
CA TYR A 42 4.42 21.22 -3.77
C TYR A 42 4.20 22.74 -3.75
N GLN A 43 5.15 23.49 -3.18
CA GLN A 43 5.16 24.94 -3.17
C GLN A 43 6.34 25.42 -4.02
N GLY A 44 6.19 25.29 -5.35
CA GLY A 44 7.14 25.77 -6.34
C GLY A 44 6.41 26.26 -7.59
N ASN A 45 6.85 27.38 -8.17
CA ASN A 45 6.30 27.92 -9.40
C ASN A 45 7.17 27.45 -10.59
N LEU A 46 6.68 26.50 -11.38
CA LEU A 46 7.34 26.07 -12.62
C LEU A 46 7.07 27.10 -13.74
N PRO A 47 8.09 27.53 -14.50
CA PRO A 47 7.89 28.43 -15.63
C PRO A 47 7.34 27.65 -16.83
N GLY A 48 6.04 27.82 -17.12
CA GLY A 48 5.39 27.34 -18.34
C GLY A 48 4.17 26.44 -18.09
N GLY A 49 3.04 27.06 -17.77
CA GLY A 49 1.71 26.41 -17.81
C GLY A 49 1.15 26.04 -16.44
N VAL A 50 -0.07 26.52 -16.16
CA VAL A 50 -0.86 26.15 -14.98
C VAL A 50 -1.27 24.67 -15.03
N LEU A 51 -0.38 23.79 -14.58
CA LEU A 51 -0.75 22.45 -14.06
C LEU A 51 -0.92 22.52 -12.53
N GLY A 52 -1.48 23.63 -12.03
CA GLY A 52 -1.26 24.10 -10.65
C GLY A 52 -2.23 23.61 -9.57
N ALA A 53 -3.25 22.81 -9.90
CA ALA A 53 -4.19 22.26 -8.91
C ALA A 53 -4.70 20.86 -9.27
N GLU A 54 -4.90 20.59 -10.57
CA GLU A 54 -5.52 19.34 -11.05
C GLU A 54 -4.51 18.19 -11.26
N ALA A 55 -3.22 18.53 -11.41
CA ALA A 55 -2.13 17.57 -11.61
C ALA A 55 -1.55 17.07 -10.27
N THR A 56 -2.40 16.64 -9.35
CA THR A 56 -1.96 16.12 -8.04
C THR A 56 -2.65 14.80 -7.70
N ALA A 57 -1.99 13.96 -6.90
CA ALA A 57 -2.60 12.74 -6.39
C ALA A 57 -3.84 13.04 -5.53
N GLN A 58 -3.85 14.16 -4.79
CA GLN A 58 -5.00 14.57 -4.01
C GLN A 58 -6.21 14.94 -4.89
N TYR A 59 -5.99 15.67 -5.99
CA TYR A 59 -7.04 15.98 -6.96
C TYR A 59 -7.60 14.70 -7.60
N PHE A 60 -6.72 13.79 -8.01
CA PHE A 60 -7.14 12.50 -8.57
C PHE A 60 -8.08 11.76 -7.62
N ARG A 61 -7.70 11.65 -6.35
CA ARG A 61 -8.52 10.96 -5.34
C ARG A 61 -9.86 11.65 -5.09
N GLY A 62 -9.87 12.98 -4.94
CA GLY A 62 -11.05 13.74 -4.55
C GLY A 62 -12.02 14.07 -5.69
N GLN A 63 -11.51 14.37 -6.88
CA GLN A 63 -12.31 14.89 -8.00
C GLN A 63 -12.52 13.84 -9.10
N VAL A 64 -11.47 13.07 -9.44
CA VAL A 64 -11.57 11.99 -10.42
C VAL A 64 -12.20 10.74 -9.80
N GLY A 65 -11.90 10.47 -8.53
CA GLY A 65 -12.30 9.27 -7.82
C GLY A 65 -11.32 8.14 -8.10
N ASP A 66 -10.62 7.71 -7.06
CA ASP A 66 -9.57 6.68 -7.13
C ASP A 66 -10.09 5.25 -7.01
N THR A 67 -11.30 5.08 -6.48
CA THR A 67 -11.81 3.78 -6.04
C THR A 67 -12.95 3.30 -6.91
N VAL A 68 -12.93 2.01 -7.25
CA VAL A 68 -14.06 1.29 -7.85
C VAL A 68 -14.45 0.08 -7.02
N LEU A 69 -15.74 -0.24 -7.01
CA LEU A 69 -16.32 -1.33 -6.22
C LEU A 69 -16.68 -2.54 -7.09
N PHE A 70 -16.76 -3.70 -6.45
CA PHE A 70 -17.13 -4.97 -7.07
C PHE A 70 -18.25 -5.66 -6.28
N ALA A 71 -19.08 -6.42 -7.00
CA ALA A 71 -20.01 -7.36 -6.36
C ALA A 71 -19.25 -8.51 -5.66
N ALA A 72 -19.96 -9.20 -4.77
CA ALA A 72 -19.45 -10.36 -4.04
C ALA A 72 -18.86 -11.41 -5.00
N GLU A 73 -17.64 -11.87 -4.69
CA GLU A 73 -16.88 -12.85 -5.47
C GLU A 73 -16.62 -12.51 -6.95
N GLN A 74 -16.99 -11.31 -7.40
CA GLN A 74 -16.89 -10.90 -8.80
C GLN A 74 -15.68 -10.02 -9.07
N THR A 75 -15.27 -10.05 -10.34
CA THR A 75 -14.21 -9.23 -10.95
C THR A 75 -14.75 -8.39 -12.11
N ALA A 76 -16.03 -8.55 -12.47
CA ALA A 76 -16.66 -7.80 -13.52
C ALA A 76 -16.84 -6.33 -13.11
N LEU A 77 -16.48 -5.42 -14.01
CA LEU A 77 -16.66 -3.98 -13.83
C LEU A 77 -18.12 -3.59 -14.10
N THR A 78 -18.78 -3.04 -13.08
CA THR A 78 -20.14 -2.47 -13.20
C THR A 78 -20.14 -1.22 -14.09
N PRO A 79 -21.30 -0.77 -14.58
CA PRO A 79 -21.40 0.49 -15.33
C PRO A 79 -20.84 1.69 -14.56
N GLU A 80 -21.07 1.75 -13.25
CA GLU A 80 -20.57 2.81 -12.37
C GLU A 80 -19.04 2.75 -12.26
N ALA A 81 -18.48 1.56 -12.06
CA ALA A 81 -17.03 1.36 -12.06
C ALA A 81 -16.41 1.80 -13.39
N ARG A 82 -17.01 1.42 -14.52
CA ARG A 82 -16.55 1.83 -15.86
C ARG A 82 -16.59 3.36 -16.04
N SER A 83 -17.62 4.03 -15.55
CA SER A 83 -17.72 5.50 -15.58
C SER A 83 -16.58 6.17 -14.80
N ILE A 84 -16.26 5.67 -13.60
CA ILE A 84 -15.13 6.14 -12.81
C ILE A 84 -13.81 5.89 -13.56
N LEU A 85 -13.60 4.68 -14.07
CA LEU A 85 -12.37 4.33 -14.78
C LEU A 85 -12.18 5.12 -16.08
N THR A 86 -13.26 5.46 -16.78
CA THR A 86 -13.18 6.35 -17.95
C THR A 86 -12.64 7.72 -17.56
N ARG A 87 -13.10 8.30 -16.43
CA ARG A 87 -12.54 9.55 -15.90
C ARG A 87 -11.08 9.40 -15.47
N GLN A 88 -10.73 8.29 -14.82
CA GLN A 88 -9.34 8.00 -14.46
C GLN A 88 -8.43 7.92 -15.70
N ALA A 89 -8.86 7.23 -16.75
CA ALA A 89 -8.11 7.11 -17.99
C ALA A 89 -7.93 8.45 -18.69
N GLN A 90 -8.99 9.26 -18.77
CA GLN A 90 -8.93 10.62 -19.33
C GLN A 90 -7.89 11.47 -18.58
N TRP A 91 -7.94 11.46 -17.25
CA TRP A 91 -6.98 12.21 -16.43
C TRP A 91 -5.54 11.71 -16.63
N LEU A 92 -5.33 10.39 -16.62
CA LEU A 92 -4.01 9.79 -16.85
C LEU A 92 -3.45 10.09 -18.24
N ASN A 93 -4.30 10.18 -19.26
CA ASN A 93 -3.89 10.52 -20.62
C ASN A 93 -3.53 12.01 -20.75
N GLN A 94 -4.20 12.90 -20.02
CA GLN A 94 -3.87 14.33 -19.97
C GLN A 94 -2.59 14.60 -19.16
N HIS A 95 -2.31 13.76 -18.15
CA HIS A 95 -1.18 13.92 -17.24
C HIS A 95 -0.14 12.81 -17.48
N ALA A 96 0.51 12.84 -18.65
CA ALA A 96 1.42 11.79 -19.11
C ALA A 96 2.62 11.55 -18.18
N ASN A 97 3.00 12.54 -17.36
CA ASN A 97 4.05 12.43 -16.36
C ASN A 97 3.65 11.53 -15.17
N PHE A 98 2.38 11.20 -14.96
CA PHE A 98 1.98 10.33 -13.86
C PHE A 98 2.08 8.83 -14.20
N THR A 99 2.36 8.01 -13.21
CA THR A 99 2.16 6.55 -13.25
C THR A 99 1.06 6.16 -12.28
N ALA A 100 0.52 4.95 -12.44
CA ALA A 100 -0.55 4.41 -11.62
C ALA A 100 -0.18 3.04 -11.04
N VAL A 101 -0.56 2.82 -9.78
CA VAL A 101 -0.57 1.51 -9.12
C VAL A 101 -2.01 1.18 -8.75
N VAL A 102 -2.55 0.12 -9.35
CA VAL A 102 -3.89 -0.38 -9.05
C VAL A 102 -3.79 -1.43 -7.94
N GLN A 103 -4.41 -1.14 -6.80
CA GLN A 103 -4.40 -1.97 -5.61
C GLN A 103 -5.73 -2.72 -5.51
N GLY A 104 -5.70 -4.04 -5.65
CA GLY A 104 -6.88 -4.90 -5.54
C GLY A 104 -7.10 -5.40 -4.12
N HIS A 105 -8.35 -5.30 -3.65
CA HIS A 105 -8.78 -5.71 -2.32
C HIS A 105 -9.93 -6.71 -2.38
N ALA A 106 -10.06 -7.48 -1.31
CA ALA A 106 -11.16 -8.39 -1.07
C ALA A 106 -11.73 -8.20 0.35
N GLU A 107 -12.90 -8.77 0.60
CA GLU A 107 -13.54 -8.78 1.91
C GLU A 107 -12.91 -9.82 2.85
N GLU A 108 -13.27 -9.79 4.13
CA GLU A 108 -12.64 -10.59 5.18
C GLU A 108 -12.90 -12.11 5.10
N THR A 109 -13.96 -12.51 4.40
CA THR A 109 -14.43 -13.90 4.30
C THR A 109 -13.49 -14.76 3.45
N GLY A 110 -13.40 -16.07 3.72
CA GLY A 110 -12.56 -17.00 2.96
C GLY A 110 -11.07 -16.99 3.32
N THR A 111 -10.25 -17.77 2.61
CA THR A 111 -8.82 -17.92 2.91
C THR A 111 -8.01 -16.70 2.46
N ARG A 112 -6.82 -16.55 3.03
CA ARG A 112 -5.90 -15.46 2.68
C ARG A 112 -5.47 -15.56 1.21
N GLU A 113 -5.07 -16.74 0.77
CA GLU A 113 -4.54 -17.02 -0.56
C GLU A 113 -5.62 -16.80 -1.63
N TYR A 114 -6.86 -17.24 -1.34
CA TYR A 114 -8.00 -16.99 -2.22
C TYR A 114 -8.23 -15.48 -2.42
N ASN A 115 -8.22 -14.71 -1.32
CA ASN A 115 -8.45 -13.27 -1.38
C ASN A 115 -7.30 -12.51 -2.05
N LEU A 116 -6.05 -12.95 -1.87
CA LEU A 116 -4.91 -12.41 -2.62
C LEU A 116 -5.09 -12.63 -4.13
N ALA A 117 -5.52 -13.82 -4.54
CA ALA A 117 -5.80 -14.11 -5.95
C ALA A 117 -7.00 -13.29 -6.48
N LEU A 118 -8.07 -13.16 -5.69
CA LEU A 118 -9.25 -12.36 -6.07
C LEU A 118 -8.90 -10.88 -6.22
N GLY A 119 -8.15 -10.31 -5.27
CA GLY A 119 -7.63 -8.95 -5.36
C GLY A 119 -6.76 -8.74 -6.60
N ALA A 120 -5.89 -9.70 -6.94
CA ALA A 120 -5.04 -9.62 -8.13
C ALA A 120 -5.88 -9.58 -9.41
N ARG A 121 -6.92 -10.42 -9.53
CA ARG A 121 -7.84 -10.41 -10.68
C ARG A 121 -8.61 -9.09 -10.79
N ARG A 122 -9.04 -8.50 -9.67
CA ARG A 122 -9.70 -7.18 -9.66
C ARG A 122 -8.77 -6.07 -10.14
N ALA A 123 -7.52 -6.08 -9.69
CA ALA A 123 -6.52 -5.13 -10.15
C ALA A 123 -6.22 -5.29 -11.65
N SER A 124 -6.13 -6.54 -12.15
CA SER A 124 -5.98 -6.85 -13.58
C SER A 124 -7.14 -6.30 -14.41
N ALA A 125 -8.39 -6.55 -13.98
CA ALA A 125 -9.58 -6.06 -14.70
C ALA A 125 -9.60 -4.53 -14.84
N VAL A 126 -9.18 -3.81 -13.79
CA VAL A 126 -9.03 -2.35 -13.85
C VAL A 126 -7.90 -1.93 -14.78
N GLN A 127 -6.73 -2.56 -14.69
CA GLN A 127 -5.60 -2.27 -15.58
C GLN A 127 -5.99 -2.47 -17.05
N GLU A 128 -6.59 -3.62 -17.38
CA GLU A 128 -7.05 -3.96 -18.72
C GLU A 128 -8.03 -2.92 -19.26
N TYR A 129 -8.96 -2.47 -18.43
CA TYR A 129 -9.90 -1.41 -18.82
C TYR A 129 -9.19 -0.08 -19.09
N LEU A 130 -8.29 0.35 -18.19
CA LEU A 130 -7.53 1.60 -18.37
C LEU A 130 -6.66 1.56 -19.64
N VAL A 131 -6.04 0.41 -19.93
CA VAL A 131 -5.29 0.19 -21.18
C VAL A 131 -6.21 0.26 -22.39
N ALA A 132 -7.39 -0.36 -22.34
CA ALA A 132 -8.39 -0.28 -23.40
C ALA A 132 -8.90 1.15 -23.63
N GLN A 133 -8.84 2.02 -22.61
CA GLN A 133 -9.12 3.46 -22.71
C GLN A 133 -7.91 4.30 -23.15
N GLY A 134 -6.81 3.67 -23.54
CA GLY A 134 -5.65 4.33 -24.15
C GLY A 134 -4.51 4.70 -23.19
N VAL A 135 -4.60 4.35 -21.90
CA VAL A 135 -3.46 4.56 -20.99
C VAL A 135 -2.34 3.58 -21.33
N ALA A 136 -1.13 4.07 -21.53
CA ALA A 136 0.01 3.23 -21.89
C ALA A 136 0.25 2.12 -20.83
N PRO A 137 0.34 0.82 -21.21
CA PRO A 137 0.48 -0.28 -20.26
C PRO A 137 1.67 -0.14 -19.31
N GLY A 138 2.80 0.37 -19.80
CA GLY A 138 4.02 0.58 -18.99
C GLY A 138 3.86 1.61 -17.86
N ARG A 139 2.79 2.41 -17.86
CA ARG A 139 2.48 3.39 -16.81
C ARG A 139 1.62 2.82 -15.69
N ILE A 140 1.07 1.61 -15.85
CA ILE A 140 0.16 1.00 -14.88
C ILE A 140 0.79 -0.27 -14.30
N ARG A 141 0.90 -0.32 -12.98
CA ARG A 141 1.25 -1.54 -12.24
C ARG A 141 0.07 -2.01 -11.42
N THR A 142 0.06 -3.29 -11.06
CA THR A 142 -0.98 -3.89 -10.21
C THR A 142 -0.36 -4.46 -8.94
N LEU A 143 -1.08 -4.36 -7.83
CA LEU A 143 -0.76 -4.98 -6.55
C LEU A 143 -2.03 -5.59 -5.96
N SER A 144 -1.91 -6.70 -5.23
CA SER A 144 -3.02 -7.28 -4.48
C SER A 144 -2.73 -7.25 -3.00
N PHE A 145 -3.65 -6.69 -2.23
CA PHE A 145 -3.65 -6.79 -0.78
C PHE A 145 -4.60 -7.88 -0.27
N GLY A 146 -5.46 -8.43 -1.13
CA GLY A 146 -6.54 -9.31 -0.71
C GLY A 146 -7.31 -8.69 0.45
N LYS A 147 -7.43 -9.42 1.57
CA LYS A 147 -8.12 -8.97 2.77
C LYS A 147 -7.24 -8.29 3.83
N GLU A 148 -5.95 -8.08 3.54
CA GLU A 148 -4.96 -7.59 4.52
C GLU A 148 -5.03 -6.08 4.78
N ARG A 149 -5.75 -5.34 3.91
CA ARG A 149 -5.91 -3.88 3.98
C ARG A 149 -7.39 -3.48 3.83
N PRO A 150 -8.25 -3.82 4.80
CA PRO A 150 -9.66 -3.44 4.76
C PRO A 150 -9.80 -1.92 4.76
N ALA A 151 -10.82 -1.41 4.05
CA ALA A 151 -11.22 -0.01 4.16
C ALA A 151 -12.02 0.21 5.46
N GLU A 152 -12.83 -0.77 5.82
CA GLU A 152 -13.64 -0.77 7.04
C GLU A 152 -13.48 -2.12 7.74
N THR A 153 -13.39 -2.11 9.07
CA THR A 153 -13.28 -3.32 9.88
C THR A 153 -14.62 -3.56 10.55
N CYS A 154 -15.43 -4.42 9.94
CA CYS A 154 -16.77 -4.77 10.39
C CYS A 154 -17.19 -6.12 9.81
N SER A 155 -18.35 -6.64 10.25
CA SER A 155 -18.82 -7.98 9.90
C SER A 155 -20.26 -7.97 9.38
N ASP A 156 -20.56 -7.01 8.51
CA ASP A 156 -21.85 -6.88 7.83
C ASP A 156 -21.67 -6.64 6.34
N GLU A 157 -22.73 -6.86 5.56
CA GLU A 157 -22.68 -6.74 4.10
C GLU A 157 -22.33 -5.33 3.63
N SER A 158 -22.72 -4.29 4.36
CA SER A 158 -22.43 -2.90 3.99
C SER A 158 -20.92 -2.62 4.04
N CYS A 159 -20.24 -3.23 5.01
CA CYS A 159 -18.80 -3.22 5.16
C CYS A 159 -18.10 -4.00 4.05
N TYR A 160 -18.55 -5.23 3.80
CA TYR A 160 -17.98 -6.10 2.78
C TYR A 160 -18.06 -5.44 1.39
N ALA A 161 -19.17 -4.79 1.07
CA ALA A 161 -19.32 -4.03 -0.17
C ALA A 161 -18.26 -2.94 -0.35
N ARG A 162 -17.84 -2.26 0.72
CA ARG A 162 -16.78 -1.23 0.67
C ARG A 162 -15.37 -1.85 0.60
N ASN A 163 -15.19 -3.04 1.18
CA ASN A 163 -13.92 -3.77 1.14
C ASN A 163 -13.67 -4.43 -0.23
N ARG A 164 -14.72 -4.78 -0.98
CA ARG A 164 -14.65 -5.29 -2.35
C ARG A 164 -14.32 -4.18 -3.35
N ARG A 165 -13.07 -3.76 -3.39
CA ARG A 165 -12.65 -2.59 -4.19
C ARG A 165 -11.33 -2.79 -4.93
N ALA A 166 -11.08 -1.91 -5.88
CA ALA A 166 -9.74 -1.59 -6.36
C ALA A 166 -9.49 -0.09 -6.22
N VAL A 167 -8.29 0.29 -5.79
CA VAL A 167 -7.88 1.68 -5.58
C VAL A 167 -6.72 2.00 -6.53
N THR A 168 -6.89 3.03 -7.35
CA THR A 168 -5.84 3.53 -8.24
C THR A 168 -5.05 4.62 -7.53
N VAL A 169 -3.78 4.37 -7.25
CA VAL A 169 -2.86 5.36 -6.66
C VAL A 169 -1.97 5.91 -7.76
N VAL A 170 -1.95 7.24 -7.91
CA VAL A 170 -1.11 7.91 -8.92
C VAL A 170 0.13 8.54 -8.29
N SER A 171 1.23 8.58 -9.05
CA SER A 171 2.50 9.19 -8.62
C SER A 171 3.15 9.90 -9.79
N ASP A 172 3.73 11.07 -9.55
CA ASP A 172 4.45 11.81 -10.58
C ASP A 172 5.78 11.11 -10.89
N SER A 173 5.94 10.67 -12.13
CA SER A 173 7.15 9.98 -12.61
C SER A 173 8.32 10.95 -12.80
N GLY A 174 8.07 12.27 -12.77
CA GLY A 174 9.09 13.31 -12.75
C GLY A 174 9.63 13.62 -11.36
N ALA A 175 9.04 13.08 -10.29
CA ALA A 175 9.41 13.37 -8.91
C ALA A 175 10.46 12.42 -8.30
N GLY A 176 11.28 11.75 -9.12
CA GLY A 176 12.39 10.92 -8.61
C GLY A 176 13.59 10.89 -9.56
N LEU A 177 14.60 11.74 -9.33
CA LEU A 177 15.73 11.54 -8.40
C LEU A 177 16.24 12.90 -7.92
#